data_AF-A0A147BM49-F1
#
_entry.id   AF-A0A147BM49-F1
#
_cell.length_a   1.000
_cell.length_b   1.000
_cell.length_c   1.000
_cell.angle_alpha   90.00
_cell.angle_beta   90.00
_cell.angle_gamma   90.00
#
_symmetry.space_group_name_H-M   'P 1'
#
loop_
_entity.id
_entity.type
_entity.pdbx_description
1 polymer ?
#
loop_
_entity_poly.entity_id
_entity_poly.type
_entity_poly.pdbx_seq_one_letter_code
_entity_poly.pdbx_strand_id
1 'polypeptide(L)'
;GLQHSVLVCGQPGGLPVNFQILPQCLRKLGYRTHMVGKWHLGYSKEAYTPTERGFESFYGYYNFGEDYYNHTLDLFFSGNSLCGLDLWNEKTPVRDKSGVYATHLFTHKAVHLIEEHDQSTPLFLYLSHLAVHAGTQYGPIEAPEENWQKFDYIGVKNRSLYA
;
A
#
# COMPACT_ATOMS: atom_id res chain seq x y z
N GLY A 1 16.45 1.54 -7.87
CA GLY A 1 15.52 0.58 -8.49
C GLY A 1 16.20 -0.71 -8.91
N LEU A 2 15.56 -1.84 -8.60
CA LEU A 2 15.86 -3.25 -8.91
C LEU A 2 17.19 -3.86 -8.40
N GLN A 3 18.27 -3.08 -8.20
CA GLN A 3 19.55 -3.62 -7.70
C GLN A 3 20.24 -2.78 -6.61
N HIS A 4 20.05 -1.46 -6.59
CA HIS A 4 20.87 -0.56 -5.75
C HIS A 4 20.09 0.23 -4.69
N SER A 5 18.77 0.39 -4.88
CA SER A 5 17.88 1.12 -3.96
C SER A 5 16.42 0.87 -4.35
N VAL A 6 15.49 1.40 -3.55
CA VAL A 6 14.05 1.40 -3.84
C VAL A 6 13.72 2.19 -5.12
N LEU A 7 12.52 1.97 -5.66
CA LEU A 7 11.93 2.88 -6.65
C LEU A 7 11.40 4.10 -5.89
N VAL A 8 11.93 5.29 -6.19
CA VAL A 8 11.41 6.54 -5.62
C VAL A 8 10.31 7.13 -6.49
N CYS A 9 9.47 7.97 -5.88
CA CYS A 9 8.33 8.61 -6.53
C CYS A 9 8.73 9.28 -7.85
N GLY A 10 7.91 9.12 -8.89
CA GLY A 10 8.12 9.71 -10.20
C GLY A 10 9.17 9.04 -11.08
N GLN A 11 9.88 8.00 -10.60
CA GLN A 11 10.83 7.29 -11.44
C GLN A 11 10.10 6.54 -12.57
N PRO A 12 10.60 6.60 -13.82
CA PRO A 12 9.97 5.95 -14.96
C PRO A 12 10.14 4.42 -14.98
N GLY A 13 10.71 3.82 -13.92
CA GLY A 13 11.00 2.40 -13.81
C GLY A 13 9.88 1.58 -13.17
N GLY A 14 9.93 0.26 -13.40
CA GLY A 14 9.03 -0.72 -12.81
C GLY A 14 9.54 -2.13 -13.05
N LEU A 15 8.90 -3.13 -12.44
CA LEU A 15 9.18 -4.53 -12.70
C LEU A 15 8.97 -4.82 -14.19
N PRO A 16 9.98 -5.29 -14.95
CA PRO A 16 9.83 -5.50 -16.38
C PRO A 16 8.65 -6.42 -16.71
N VAL A 17 7.89 -6.06 -17.75
CA VAL A 17 6.62 -6.71 -18.10
C VAL A 17 6.81 -8.12 -18.69
N ASN A 18 8.02 -8.45 -19.15
CA ASN A 18 8.38 -9.79 -19.62
C ASN A 18 8.55 -10.79 -18.47
N PHE A 19 8.63 -10.34 -17.21
CA PHE A 19 8.59 -11.23 -16.06
C PHE A 19 7.14 -11.47 -15.64
N GLN A 20 6.72 -12.72 -15.76
CA GLN A 20 5.43 -13.16 -15.24
C GLN A 20 5.51 -13.26 -13.71
N ILE A 21 4.52 -12.71 -13.01
CA ILE A 21 4.42 -12.78 -11.55
C ILE A 21 3.29 -13.69 -11.09
N LEU A 22 3.34 -14.09 -9.81
CA LEU A 22 2.41 -15.03 -9.17
C LEU A 22 0.92 -14.82 -9.55
N PRO A 23 0.31 -13.62 -9.43
CA PRO A 23 -1.10 -13.45 -9.77
C PRO A 23 -1.43 -13.76 -11.24
N GLN A 24 -0.52 -13.50 -12.19
CA GLN A 24 -0.72 -13.87 -13.60
C GLN A 24 -0.70 -15.40 -13.80
N CYS A 25 0.11 -16.12 -13.01
CA CYS A 25 0.11 -17.58 -13.00
C CYS A 25 -1.20 -18.12 -12.42
N LEU A 26 -1.62 -17.60 -11.25
CA LEU A 26 -2.80 -18.09 -10.54
C LEU A 26 -4.10 -17.81 -11.29
N ARG A 27 -4.21 -16.65 -11.96
CA ARG A 27 -5.36 -16.34 -12.80
C ARG A 27 -5.57 -17.35 -13.93
N LYS A 28 -4.49 -17.88 -14.53
CA LYS A 28 -4.56 -18.96 -15.54
C LYS A 28 -5.10 -20.28 -14.98
N LEU A 29 -5.02 -20.46 -13.66
CA LEU A 29 -5.54 -21.63 -12.94
C LEU A 29 -6.96 -21.38 -12.38
N GLY A 30 -7.60 -20.27 -12.73
CA GLY A 30 -8.97 -19.96 -12.30
C GLY A 30 -9.09 -19.22 -10.97
N TYR A 31 -7.99 -18.74 -10.38
CA TYR A 31 -8.05 -17.94 -9.15
C TYR A 31 -8.59 -16.53 -9.42
N ARG A 32 -9.41 -16.04 -8.48
CA ARG A 32 -9.74 -14.62 -8.34
C ARG A 32 -8.60 -13.96 -7.57
N THR A 33 -7.95 -12.98 -8.19
CA THR A 33 -6.70 -12.40 -7.69
C THR A 33 -6.93 -10.96 -7.24
N HIS A 34 -6.72 -10.70 -5.96
CA HIS A 34 -6.94 -9.39 -5.36
C HIS A 34 -5.66 -8.91 -4.68
N MET A 35 -5.39 -7.60 -4.77
CA MET A 35 -4.31 -6.97 -4.05
C MET A 35 -4.84 -5.83 -3.16
N VAL A 36 -4.39 -5.82 -1.91
CA VAL A 36 -4.68 -4.74 -0.95
C VAL A 36 -3.37 -4.23 -0.34
N GLY A 37 -3.18 -2.92 -0.37
CA GLY A 37 -2.02 -2.22 0.22
C GLY A 37 -0.90 -1.87 -0.78
N LYS A 38 0.35 -2.06 -0.37
CA LYS A 38 1.56 -1.53 -1.02
C LYS A 38 1.94 -2.28 -2.30
N TRP A 39 1.99 -1.57 -3.43
CA TRP A 39 2.53 -2.12 -4.69
C TRP A 39 4.04 -2.01 -4.84
N HIS A 40 4.55 -0.79 -5.00
CA HIS A 40 5.99 -0.46 -5.08
C HIS A 40 6.81 -1.17 -6.16
N LEU A 41 6.18 -1.70 -7.21
CA LEU A 41 6.85 -2.32 -8.37
C LEU A 41 6.74 -1.47 -9.65
N GLY A 42 6.50 -0.18 -9.50
CA GLY A 42 6.44 0.81 -10.57
C GLY A 42 5.00 1.13 -11.00
N TYR A 43 4.78 2.38 -11.39
CA TYR A 43 3.47 2.90 -11.78
C TYR A 43 3.56 3.98 -12.88
N SER A 44 4.75 4.15 -13.48
CA SER A 44 5.00 5.18 -14.52
C SER A 44 4.22 4.95 -15.82
N LYS A 45 3.68 3.76 -16.00
CA LYS A 45 2.81 3.34 -17.11
C LYS A 45 1.77 2.40 -16.55
N GLU A 46 0.58 2.36 -17.16
CA GLU A 46 -0.47 1.42 -16.77
C GLU A 46 0.04 -0.02 -16.75
N ALA A 47 0.85 -0.43 -17.72
CA ALA A 47 1.43 -1.78 -17.78
C ALA A 47 2.25 -2.20 -16.54
N TYR A 48 2.63 -1.26 -15.66
CA TYR A 48 3.30 -1.55 -14.40
C TYR A 48 2.35 -1.62 -13.19
N THR A 49 1.09 -1.18 -13.30
CA THR A 49 0.14 -1.17 -12.19
C THR A 49 -0.37 -2.59 -11.86
N PRO A 50 -0.83 -2.86 -10.62
CA PRO A 50 -1.29 -4.18 -10.19
C PRO A 50 -2.35 -4.80 -11.10
N THR A 51 -3.29 -3.97 -11.58
CA THR A 51 -4.40 -4.36 -12.46
C THR A 51 -3.94 -4.86 -13.83
N GLU A 52 -2.79 -4.38 -14.31
CA GLU A 52 -2.15 -4.86 -15.55
C GLU A 52 -1.12 -5.98 -15.28
N ARG A 53 -0.90 -6.33 -14.01
CA ARG A 53 0.08 -7.33 -13.56
C ARG A 53 -0.56 -8.56 -12.95
N GLY A 54 -1.81 -8.83 -13.30
CA GLY A 54 -2.50 -10.10 -13.01
C GLY A 54 -3.44 -10.06 -11.82
N PHE A 55 -3.53 -8.95 -11.10
CA PHE A 55 -4.59 -8.75 -10.11
C PHE A 55 -5.86 -8.27 -10.81
N GLU A 56 -6.98 -8.91 -10.51
CA GLU A 56 -8.30 -8.51 -11.01
C GLU A 56 -8.87 -7.30 -10.26
N SER A 57 -8.46 -7.11 -9.00
CA SER A 57 -8.77 -5.89 -8.24
C SER A 57 -7.56 -5.38 -7.48
N PHE A 58 -7.51 -4.06 -7.27
CA PHE A 58 -6.50 -3.38 -6.47
C PHE A 58 -7.11 -2.32 -5.57
N TYR A 59 -6.69 -2.30 -4.30
CA TYR A 59 -7.00 -1.22 -3.38
C TYR A 59 -5.81 -0.91 -2.49
N GLY A 60 -5.17 0.24 -2.67
CA GLY A 60 -3.93 0.56 -1.96
C GLY A 60 -3.13 1.66 -2.61
N TYR A 61 -1.81 1.61 -2.48
CA TYR A 61 -0.91 2.69 -2.88
C TYR A 61 0.28 2.18 -3.71
N TYR A 62 0.85 3.06 -4.55
CA TYR A 62 1.89 2.67 -5.50
C TYR A 62 3.32 2.89 -4.99
N ASN A 63 3.54 3.88 -4.13
CA ASN A 63 4.87 4.31 -3.72
C ASN A 63 5.46 3.47 -2.59
N PHE A 64 6.65 3.87 -2.13
CA PHE A 64 7.38 3.19 -1.07
C PHE A 64 6.71 3.29 0.31
N GLY A 65 5.87 4.30 0.51
CA GLY A 65 5.17 4.60 1.74
C GLY A 65 4.22 5.78 1.51
N GLU A 66 3.38 6.04 2.50
CA GLU A 66 2.47 7.18 2.59
C GLU A 66 2.21 7.49 4.07
N ASP A 67 1.55 8.60 4.34
CA ASP A 67 0.98 8.92 5.64
C ASP A 67 -0.12 7.93 6.04
N TYR A 68 -0.15 7.53 7.30
CA TYR A 68 -1.08 6.50 7.76
C TYR A 68 -2.54 6.97 7.81
N TYR A 69 -2.83 8.27 7.80
CA TYR A 69 -4.19 8.79 7.99
C TYR A 69 -4.70 9.59 6.80
N ASN A 70 -3.86 10.40 6.15
CA ASN A 70 -4.26 11.22 5.01
C ASN A 70 -3.89 10.59 3.67
N HIS A 71 -3.12 9.50 3.67
CA HIS A 71 -2.70 8.73 2.49
C HIS A 71 -1.97 9.57 1.42
N THR A 72 -1.30 10.63 1.87
CA THR A 72 -0.42 11.40 1.01
C THR A 72 1.03 10.97 1.23
N LEU A 73 1.82 11.07 0.18
CA LEU A 73 3.26 10.99 0.27
C LEU A 73 3.81 12.42 0.16
N ASP A 74 4.73 12.77 1.05
CA ASP A 74 5.61 13.94 0.89
C ASP A 74 7.07 13.46 0.87
N LEU A 75 7.74 13.69 -0.26
CA LEU A 75 9.15 13.41 -0.44
C LEU A 75 9.86 14.67 -0.93
N PHE A 76 10.81 15.14 -0.12
CA PHE A 76 11.85 16.05 -0.59
C PHE A 76 13.05 15.26 -1.09
N PHE A 77 13.32 15.32 -2.38
CA PHE A 77 14.49 14.67 -2.97
C PHE A 77 15.16 15.57 -4.01
N SER A 78 16.46 15.80 -3.84
CA SER A 78 17.30 16.57 -4.78
C SER A 78 16.73 17.95 -5.16
N GLY A 79 16.16 18.67 -4.18
CA GLY A 79 15.61 20.02 -4.39
C GLY A 79 14.18 20.07 -4.95
N ASN A 80 13.57 18.92 -5.24
CA ASN A 80 12.16 18.82 -5.64
C ASN A 80 11.32 18.28 -4.47
N SER A 81 10.15 18.89 -4.26
CA SER A 81 9.11 18.34 -3.38
C SER A 81 8.08 17.63 -4.25
N LEU A 82 7.88 16.34 -3.99
CA LEU A 82 6.79 15.55 -4.54
C LEU A 82 5.81 15.31 -3.40
N CYS A 83 4.66 15.99 -3.47
CA CYS A 83 3.58 15.83 -2.51
C CYS A 83 2.28 15.46 -3.24
N GLY A 84 1.58 14.42 -2.77
CA GLY A 84 0.30 14.04 -3.36
C GLY A 84 -0.35 12.82 -2.71
N LEU A 85 -1.66 12.72 -2.89
CA LEU A 85 -2.46 11.55 -2.54
C LEU A 85 -2.00 10.33 -3.33
N ASP A 86 -1.76 9.21 -2.66
CA ASP A 86 -1.38 7.94 -3.28
C ASP A 86 -2.30 6.78 -2.87
N LEU A 87 -3.59 7.04 -2.61
CA LEU A 87 -4.57 5.97 -2.37
C LEU A 87 -5.44 5.73 -3.61
N TRP A 88 -5.56 4.48 -4.02
CA TRP A 88 -6.22 4.06 -5.25
C TRP A 88 -7.21 2.93 -5.02
N ASN A 89 -8.32 2.99 -5.74
CA ASN A 89 -9.25 1.90 -5.96
C ASN A 89 -9.22 1.63 -7.47
N GLU A 90 -8.64 0.49 -7.85
CA GLU A 90 -8.29 0.18 -9.23
C GLU A 90 -7.40 1.27 -9.86
N LYS A 91 -7.94 2.03 -10.81
CA LYS A 91 -7.25 3.13 -11.50
C LYS A 91 -7.73 4.51 -11.03
N THR A 92 -8.57 4.59 -9.99
CA THR A 92 -9.20 5.82 -9.52
C THR A 92 -8.66 6.24 -8.15
N PRO A 93 -8.22 7.50 -7.97
CA PRO A 93 -7.80 8.00 -6.67
C PRO A 93 -8.95 8.03 -5.66
N VAL A 94 -8.68 7.59 -4.43
CA VAL A 94 -9.63 7.56 -3.31
C VAL A 94 -9.44 8.80 -2.45
N ARG A 95 -10.39 9.73 -2.50
CA ARG A 95 -10.24 11.08 -1.92
C ARG A 95 -10.99 11.29 -0.59
N ASP A 96 -11.74 10.29 -0.15
CA ASP A 96 -12.71 10.38 0.95
C ASP A 96 -12.27 9.62 2.22
N LYS A 97 -10.98 9.27 2.34
CA LYS A 97 -10.44 8.43 3.43
C LYS A 97 -9.49 9.13 4.39
N SER A 98 -9.34 10.45 4.27
CA SER A 98 -8.55 11.23 5.23
C SER A 98 -9.08 11.05 6.66
N GLY A 99 -8.16 10.78 7.59
CA GLY A 99 -8.46 10.50 9.00
C GLY A 99 -8.69 9.02 9.31
N VAL A 100 -8.67 8.13 8.32
CA VAL A 100 -8.81 6.68 8.52
C VAL A 100 -7.43 6.03 8.54
N TYR A 101 -7.12 5.28 9.60
CA TYR A 101 -5.82 4.61 9.72
C TYR A 101 -5.64 3.54 8.63
N ALA A 102 -4.54 3.60 7.88
CA ALA A 102 -4.27 2.77 6.70
C ALA A 102 -4.34 1.27 6.99
N THR A 103 -3.85 0.81 8.15
CA THR A 103 -3.95 -0.61 8.52
C THR A 103 -5.40 -1.05 8.67
N HIS A 104 -6.26 -0.23 9.29
CA HIS A 104 -7.69 -0.53 9.41
C HIS A 104 -8.36 -0.51 8.04
N LEU A 105 -8.06 0.50 7.22
CA LEU A 105 -8.57 0.63 5.86
C LEU A 105 -8.28 -0.62 5.00
N PHE A 106 -7.03 -1.07 4.97
CA PHE A 106 -6.61 -2.26 4.24
C PHE A 106 -7.18 -3.55 4.84
N THR A 107 -7.25 -3.65 6.18
CA THR A 107 -7.86 -4.81 6.85
C THR A 107 -9.34 -4.94 6.50
N HIS A 108 -10.10 -3.84 6.60
CA HIS A 108 -11.52 -3.85 6.25
C HIS A 108 -11.75 -4.21 4.78
N LYS A 109 -10.93 -3.70 3.86
CA LYS A 109 -11.02 -4.07 2.45
C LYS A 109 -10.72 -5.56 2.23
N ALA A 110 -9.70 -6.10 2.90
CA ALA A 110 -9.35 -7.51 2.82
C ALA A 110 -10.47 -8.41 3.36
N VAL A 111 -11.04 -8.08 4.52
CA VAL A 111 -12.18 -8.80 5.11
C VAL A 111 -13.37 -8.78 4.16
N HIS A 112 -13.74 -7.61 3.65
CA HIS A 112 -14.85 -7.48 2.69
C HIS A 112 -14.63 -8.33 1.43
N LEU A 113 -13.41 -8.38 0.89
CA LEU A 113 -13.09 -9.24 -0.25
C LEU A 113 -13.23 -10.73 0.07
N ILE A 114 -12.91 -11.15 1.29
CA ILE A 114 -13.08 -12.55 1.73
C ILE A 114 -14.56 -12.88 1.91
N GLU A 115 -15.33 -11.98 2.51
CA GLU A 115 -16.76 -12.17 2.79
C GLU A 115 -17.60 -12.23 1.49
N GLU A 116 -17.29 -11.39 0.52
CA GLU A 116 -17.99 -11.32 -0.78
C GLU A 116 -17.46 -12.32 -1.82
N HIS A 117 -16.45 -13.12 -1.49
CA HIS A 117 -15.82 -14.02 -2.45
C HIS A 117 -16.74 -15.19 -2.81
N ASP A 118 -16.92 -15.43 -4.11
CA ASP A 118 -17.63 -16.60 -4.60
C ASP A 118 -16.80 -17.87 -4.36
N GLN A 119 -17.27 -18.67 -3.39
CA GLN A 119 -16.65 -19.93 -2.96
C GLN A 119 -16.57 -20.99 -4.07
N SER A 120 -17.26 -20.82 -5.21
CA SER A 120 -17.12 -21.70 -6.38
C SER A 120 -15.76 -21.56 -7.08
N THR A 121 -15.03 -20.47 -6.83
CA THR A 121 -13.70 -20.18 -7.39
C THR A 121 -12.65 -20.06 -6.29
N PRO A 122 -11.38 -20.38 -6.53
CA PRO A 122 -10.34 -20.20 -5.53
C PRO A 122 -9.92 -18.73 -5.38
N LEU A 123 -9.69 -18.29 -4.15
CA LEU A 123 -9.25 -16.93 -3.81
C LEU A 123 -7.72 -16.83 -3.70
N PHE A 124 -7.15 -15.79 -4.30
CA PHE A 124 -5.80 -15.33 -3.99
C PHE A 124 -5.85 -13.85 -3.58
N LEU A 125 -5.55 -13.57 -2.31
CA LEU A 125 -5.47 -12.22 -1.77
C LEU A 125 -4.02 -11.91 -1.35
N TYR A 126 -3.42 -10.92 -2.00
CA TYR A 126 -2.14 -10.35 -1.58
C TYR A 126 -2.37 -9.12 -0.71
N LEU A 127 -2.27 -9.29 0.61
CA LEU A 127 -2.39 -8.22 1.60
C LEU A 127 -1.00 -7.74 2.02
N SER A 128 -0.70 -6.48 1.71
CA SER A 128 0.62 -5.87 1.90
C SER A 128 0.47 -4.55 2.66
N HIS A 129 0.34 -4.63 3.98
CA HIS A 129 0.14 -3.45 4.81
C HIS A 129 1.26 -2.41 4.69
N LEU A 130 0.91 -1.15 4.96
CA LEU A 130 1.88 -0.08 5.22
C LEU A 130 2.64 -0.34 6.54
N ALA A 131 1.93 -0.81 7.57
CA ALA A 131 2.52 -1.16 8.86
C ALA A 131 3.60 -2.25 8.71
N VAL A 132 4.77 -2.14 9.34
CA VAL A 132 5.21 -1.11 10.31
C VAL A 132 6.23 -0.12 9.73
N HIS A 133 6.12 0.21 8.44
CA HIS A 133 7.03 1.16 7.80
C HIS A 133 6.92 2.56 8.43
N ALA A 134 7.98 3.35 8.37
CA ALA A 134 7.89 4.76 8.74
C ALA A 134 6.86 5.48 7.87
N GLY A 135 6.11 6.42 8.44
CA GLY A 135 5.17 7.26 7.71
C GLY A 135 5.90 8.31 6.86
N THR A 136 5.40 9.55 6.90
CA THR A 136 6.04 10.67 6.19
C THR A 136 7.17 11.29 7.01
N GLN A 137 7.94 12.19 6.40
CA GLN A 137 8.96 12.97 7.11
C GLN A 137 8.41 13.81 8.28
N TYR A 138 7.11 14.14 8.26
CA TYR A 138 6.44 14.93 9.31
C TYR A 138 5.75 14.05 10.36
N GLY A 139 5.38 12.82 9.99
CA GLY A 139 4.82 11.80 10.87
C GLY A 139 5.55 10.47 10.68
N PRO A 140 6.81 10.32 11.13
CA PRO A 140 7.58 9.11 10.87
C PRO A 140 7.07 7.89 11.64
N ILE A 141 6.36 8.11 12.74
CA ILE A 141 5.79 7.06 13.60
C ILE A 141 4.33 7.42 13.83
N GLU A 142 3.41 6.58 13.37
CA GLU A 142 1.97 6.82 13.42
C GLU A 142 1.22 5.55 13.81
N ALA A 143 0.42 5.64 14.87
CA ALA A 143 -0.42 4.55 15.35
C ALA A 143 -1.66 5.10 16.06
N PRO A 144 -2.79 4.37 16.04
CA PRO A 144 -3.98 4.71 16.81
C PRO A 144 -3.66 4.90 18.30
N GLU A 145 -4.32 5.86 18.92
CA GLU A 145 -4.08 6.24 20.32
C GLU A 145 -4.20 5.06 21.29
N GLU A 146 -5.24 4.26 21.10
CA GLU A 146 -5.51 3.02 21.84
C GLU A 146 -4.34 2.00 21.82
N ASN A 147 -3.46 2.05 20.82
CA ASN A 147 -2.34 1.13 20.71
C ASN A 147 -1.17 1.54 21.57
N TRP A 148 -0.80 2.82 21.57
CA TRP A 148 0.38 3.29 22.29
C TRP A 148 0.09 3.72 23.73
N GLN A 149 -1.16 4.03 24.08
CA GLN A 149 -1.56 4.30 25.47
C GLN A 149 -1.35 3.09 26.40
N LYS A 150 -1.25 1.87 25.86
CA LYS A 150 -0.89 0.65 26.62
C LYS A 150 0.52 0.74 27.24
N PHE A 151 1.34 1.66 26.76
CA PHE A 151 2.73 1.86 27.17
C PHE A 151 2.96 3.20 27.87
N ASP A 152 1.94 3.72 28.57
CA ASP A 152 2.03 4.97 29.34
C ASP A 152 3.15 4.95 30.39
N TYR A 153 3.45 3.77 30.96
CA TYR A 153 4.51 3.52 31.94
C TYR A 153 5.92 3.87 31.44
N ILE A 154 6.12 3.98 30.12
CA ILE A 154 7.39 4.43 29.53
C ILE A 154 7.65 5.92 29.84
N GLY A 155 6.60 6.72 30.06
CA GLY A 155 6.69 8.12 30.45
C GLY A 155 7.20 9.08 29.36
N VAL A 156 7.59 8.57 28.19
CA VAL A 156 8.08 9.36 27.04
C VAL A 156 7.23 9.05 25.83
N LYS A 157 6.40 10.00 25.41
CA LYS A 157 5.39 9.83 24.35
C LYS A 157 5.91 9.17 23.08
N ASN A 158 7.02 9.64 22.52
CA ASN A 158 7.58 9.07 21.27
C ASN A 158 8.07 7.63 21.45
N ARG A 159 8.50 7.25 22.66
CA ARG A 159 8.89 5.88 22.96
C ARG A 159 7.67 4.99 23.19
N SER A 160 6.61 5.50 23.82
CA SER A 160 5.32 4.81 23.93
C SER A 160 4.69 4.59 22.55
N LEU A 161 4.76 5.58 21.66
CA LEU A 161 4.26 5.50 20.29
C LEU A 161 5.00 4.47 19.42
N TYR A 162 6.28 4.25 19.70
CA TYR A 162 7.11 3.26 19.02
C TYR A 162 7.02 1.85 19.62
N ALA A 163 6.58 1.73 20.89
CA ALA A 163 6.60 0.51 21.66
C ALA A 163 5.56 -0.53 21.23
#